data_AF-A0A838SUH9-F1
#
_entry.id   AF-A0A838SUH9-F1
#
_cell.length_a   1.000
_cell.length_b   1.000
_cell.length_c   1.000
_cell.angle_alpha   90.00
_cell.angle_beta   90.00
_cell.angle_gamma   90.00
#
_symmetry.space_group_name_H-M   'P 1'
#
loop_
_entity.id
_entity.type
_entity.pdbx_description
1 polymer ?
#
loop_
_entity_poly.entity_id
_entity_poly.type
_entity_poly.pdbx_seq_one_letter_code
_entity_poly.pdbx_strand_id
1 'polypeptide(L)'
;AEDIAKDPHFRARSMLEKCEVEVEPGRPERISFPGVVPKLSRTPGRLRSLGPELGQHNDEIYGGLLGMEPEGMEQARRGGVI
;
A
#
# COMPACT_ATOMS: atom_id res chain seq x y z
N ALA A 1 8.26 -21.31 5.43
CA ALA A 1 7.64 -20.02 5.79
C ALA A 1 7.44 -19.89 7.30
N GLU A 2 6.97 -20.94 7.97
CA GLU A 2 6.77 -20.96 9.42
C GLU A 2 8.04 -20.66 10.22
N ASP A 3 9.19 -21.20 9.80
CA ASP A 3 10.48 -20.96 10.46
C ASP A 3 10.82 -19.47 10.53
N ILE A 4 10.67 -18.74 9.41
CA ILE A 4 10.93 -17.30 9.32
C ILE A 4 9.99 -16.51 10.23
N ALA A 5 8.71 -16.88 10.28
CA ALA A 5 7.72 -16.21 11.13
C ALA A 5 7.95 -16.45 12.63
N LYS A 6 8.55 -17.60 12.97
CA LYS A 6 8.87 -17.99 14.36
C LYS A 6 10.28 -17.63 14.79
N ASP A 7 11.14 -17.25 13.85
CA ASP A 7 12.54 -16.97 14.08
C ASP A 7 12.76 -15.77 15.05
N PRO A 8 13.47 -15.98 16.19
CA PRO A 8 13.74 -14.92 17.15
C PRO A 8 14.56 -13.75 16.58
N HIS A 9 15.47 -14.01 15.64
CA HIS A 9 16.31 -12.99 15.00
C HIS A 9 15.48 -12.09 14.09
N PHE A 10 14.54 -12.64 13.31
CA PHE A 10 13.62 -11.86 12.48
C PHE A 10 12.72 -10.95 13.33
N ARG A 11 12.21 -11.48 14.46
CA ARG A 11 11.40 -10.70 15.41
C ARG A 11 12.21 -9.58 16.06
N ALA A 12 13.40 -9.89 16.57
CA ALA A 12 14.28 -8.91 17.23
C ALA A 12 14.65 -7.73 16.31
N ARG A 13 14.69 -7.96 14.99
CA ARG A 13 15.09 -6.97 13.99
C ARG A 13 13.92 -6.30 13.28
N SER A 14 12.68 -6.59 13.68
CA SER A 14 11.47 -6.07 13.02
C SER A 14 11.50 -6.33 11.51
N MET A 15 11.82 -7.57 11.14
CA MET A 15 11.90 -8.03 9.75
C MET A 15 10.57 -8.50 9.18
N LEU A 16 9.54 -8.59 10.04
CA LEU A 16 8.17 -8.87 9.65
C LEU A 16 7.27 -7.82 10.32
N GLU A 17 6.51 -7.08 9.52
CA GLU A 17 5.56 -6.06 9.97
C GLU A 17 4.14 -6.58 9.74
N LYS A 18 3.31 -6.53 10.79
CA LYS A 18 1.90 -6.95 10.69
C LYS A 18 1.05 -5.75 10.28
N CYS A 19 0.33 -5.89 9.18
CA CYS A 19 -0.54 -4.85 8.66
C CYS A 19 -1.97 -5.37 8.58
N GLU A 20 -2.94 -4.50 8.81
CA GLU A 20 -4.35 -4.83 8.65
C GLU A 20 -4.73 -4.68 7.19
N VAL A 21 -5.25 -5.76 6.61
CA VAL A 21 -5.62 -5.88 5.20
C VAL A 21 -7.07 -6.33 5.14
N GLU A 22 -7.89 -5.62 4.40
CA GLU A 22 -9.26 -6.05 4.12
C GLU A 22 -9.25 -6.94 2.88
N VAL A 23 -9.19 -8.26 3.08
CA VAL A 23 -9.23 -9.24 1.97
C VAL A 23 -10.67 -9.49 1.53
N GLU A 24 -11.60 -9.43 2.49
CA GLU A 24 -13.04 -9.51 2.28
C GLU A 24 -13.70 -8.25 2.85
N PRO A 25 -14.69 -7.66 2.17
CA PRO A 25 -15.34 -6.44 2.62
C PRO A 25 -15.83 -6.51 4.07
N GLY A 26 -15.38 -5.58 4.91
CA GLY A 26 -15.73 -5.51 6.33
C GLY A 26 -15.03 -6.54 7.24
N ARG A 27 -14.07 -7.31 6.75
CA ARG A 27 -13.33 -8.31 7.53
C ARG A 27 -11.81 -8.08 7.44
N PRO A 28 -11.27 -7.14 8.24
CA PRO A 28 -9.84 -6.88 8.28
C PRO A 28 -9.07 -8.05 8.91
N GLU A 29 -7.99 -8.47 8.26
CA GLU A 29 -7.08 -9.51 8.72
C GLU A 29 -5.66 -8.95 8.93
N ARG A 30 -4.95 -9.47 9.93
CA ARG A 30 -3.54 -9.10 10.18
C ARG A 30 -2.59 -9.99 9.37
N ILE A 31 -2.07 -9.45 8.28
CA ILE A 31 -1.14 -10.14 7.38
C ILE A 31 0.29 -9.66 7.66
N SER A 32 1.26 -10.57 7.62
CA SER A 32 2.68 -10.24 7.82
C SER A 32 3.35 -9.91 6.51
N PHE A 33 3.95 -8.73 6.43
CA PHE A 33 4.74 -8.25 5.29
C PHE A 33 6.22 -8.22 5.66
N PRO A 34 7.14 -8.35 4.69
CA PRO A 34 8.55 -8.10 4.92
C PRO A 34 8.76 -6.67 5.43
N GLY A 35 9.50 -6.52 6.53
CA GLY A 35 9.87 -5.23 7.07
C GLY A 35 10.88 -4.50 6.18
N VAL A 36 10.98 -3.18 6.34
CA VAL A 36 11.88 -2.36 5.50
C VAL A 36 13.36 -2.70 5.76
N VAL A 37 14.13 -2.95 4.70
CA VAL A 37 15.58 -3.22 4.73
C VAL A 37 16.33 -2.39 3.67
N PRO A 38 17.57 -1.95 3.95
CA PRO A 38 18.30 -2.03 5.22
C PRO A 38 17.73 -1.07 6.30
N LYS A 39 17.99 -1.35 7.58
CA LYS A 39 17.62 -0.45 8.68
C LYS A 39 18.65 0.68 8.79
N LEU A 40 18.30 1.85 8.25
CA LEU A 40 19.14 3.05 8.33
C LEU A 40 19.00 3.71 9.71
N SER A 41 20.12 4.08 10.33
CA SER A 41 20.12 4.69 11.67
C SER A 41 19.62 6.13 11.68
N ARG A 42 19.94 6.92 10.64
CA ARG A 42 19.57 8.34 10.54
C ARG A 42 18.21 8.56 9.88
N THR A 43 17.86 7.71 8.92
CA THR A 43 16.63 7.82 8.12
C THR A 43 15.93 6.47 8.03
N PRO A 44 15.44 5.93 9.16
CA PRO A 44 14.81 4.62 9.17
C PRO A 44 13.59 4.62 8.26
N GLY A 45 13.58 3.71 7.28
CA GLY A 45 12.41 3.49 6.43
C GLY A 45 11.24 2.93 7.24
N ARG A 46 10.02 3.23 6.80
CA ARG A 46 8.77 2.72 7.37
C ARG A 46 7.81 2.35 6.24
N LEU A 47 6.97 1.36 6.48
CA LEU A 47 5.82 1.09 5.64
C LEU A 47 4.78 2.22 5.82
N ARG A 48 4.48 2.96 4.75
CA ARG A 48 3.56 4.11 4.80
C ARG A 48 2.13 3.73 4.44
N SER A 49 1.97 2.83 3.49
CA SER A 49 0.69 2.27 3.05
C SER A 49 0.95 0.90 2.43
N LEU A 50 -0.11 0.10 2.32
CA LEU A 50 -0.09 -1.21 1.65
C LEU A 50 -0.24 -1.12 0.13
N GLY A 51 -0.37 0.11 -0.38
CA GLY A 51 -0.79 0.38 -1.75
C GLY A 51 -2.18 1.01 -1.76
N PRO A 52 -2.52 1.74 -2.84
CA PRO A 52 -3.85 2.29 -3.03
C PRO A 52 -4.85 1.24 -3.53
N GLU A 53 -6.12 1.55 -3.34
CA GLU A 53 -7.20 0.89 -4.07
C GLU A 53 -7.14 1.22 -5.57
N LEU A 54 -7.83 0.40 -6.37
CA LEU A 54 -7.93 0.63 -7.82
C LEU A 54 -8.52 2.02 -8.09
N GLY A 55 -7.75 2.86 -8.78
CA GLY A 55 -8.16 4.21 -9.17
C GLY A 55 -8.17 5.25 -8.03
N GLN A 56 -7.70 4.92 -6.82
CA GLN A 56 -7.74 5.83 -5.66
C GLN A 56 -7.11 7.21 -5.92
N HIS A 57 -6.09 7.27 -6.78
CA HIS A 57 -5.38 8.51 -7.10
C HIS A 57 -5.77 9.11 -8.47
N ASN A 58 -6.80 8.60 -9.15
CA ASN A 58 -7.17 9.09 -10.48
C ASN A 58 -7.48 10.59 -10.47
N ASP A 59 -8.29 11.06 -9.52
CA ASP A 59 -8.67 12.47 -9.44
C ASP A 59 -7.49 13.37 -9.04
N GLU A 60 -6.63 12.90 -8.12
CA GLU A 60 -5.42 13.60 -7.70
C GLU A 60 -4.46 13.79 -8.88
N ILE A 61 -4.23 12.73 -9.66
CA ILE A 61 -3.24 12.74 -10.74
C ILE A 61 -3.80 13.37 -12.00
N TYR A 62 -4.93 12.89 -12.52
CA TYR A 62 -5.47 13.41 -13.78
C TYR A 62 -6.01 14.82 -13.63
N GLY A 63 -6.81 15.10 -12.59
CA GLY A 63 -7.37 16.43 -12.35
C GLY A 63 -6.35 17.37 -11.72
N GLY A 64 -5.73 16.95 -10.62
CA GLY A 64 -4.84 17.81 -9.83
C GLY A 64 -3.48 18.07 -10.48
N LEU A 65 -2.75 17.01 -10.82
CA LEU A 65 -1.38 17.14 -11.34
C LEU A 65 -1.34 17.45 -12.84
N LEU A 66 -2.20 16.80 -13.63
CA LEU A 66 -2.18 16.89 -15.09
C LEU A 66 -3.18 17.91 -15.65
N GLY A 67 -4.07 18.46 -14.82
CA GLY A 67 -5.02 19.49 -15.23
C GLY A 67 -6.07 19.01 -16.23
N MET A 68 -6.44 17.73 -16.19
CA MET A 68 -7.52 17.21 -17.02
C MET A 68 -8.85 17.80 -16.56
N GLU A 69 -9.58 18.39 -17.50
CA GLU A 69 -10.90 18.97 -17.22
C GLU A 69 -11.88 17.89 -16.73
N PRO A 70 -12.83 18.25 -15.83
CA PRO A 70 -13.80 17.31 -15.28
C PRO A 70 -14.57 16.52 -16.35
N GLU A 71 -14.93 17.16 -17.46
CA GLU A 71 -15.64 16.51 -18.57
C GLU A 71 -14.79 15.41 -19.22
N GLY A 72 -13.48 15.61 -19.31
CA GLY A 72 -12.55 14.62 -19.84
C GLY A 72 -12.42 13.41 -18.92
N MET A 73 -12.36 13.63 -17.61
CA MET A 73 -12.33 12.54 -16.63
C MET A 73 -13.62 11.72 -16.64
N GLU A 74 -14.78 12.38 -16.72
CA GLU A 74 -16.07 11.71 -16.85
C GLU A 74 -16.16 10.84 -18.11
N GLN A 75 -15.66 11.33 -19.24
CA GLN A 75 -15.60 10.53 -20.47
C GLN A 75 -14.70 9.30 -20.30
N ALA A 76 -13.54 9.45 -19.68
CA ALA A 76 -12.62 8.35 -19.43
C ALA A 76 -13.25 7.28 -18.51
N ARG A 77 -13.96 7.69 -17.45
CA ARG A 77 -14.72 6.79 -16.56
C ARG A 77 -15.81 6.04 -17.31
N ARG A 78 -16.63 6.74 -18.11
CA ARG A 78 -17.71 6.11 -18.90
C ARG A 78 -17.18 5.17 -19.98
N GLY A 79 -16.01 5.47 -20.53
CA GLY A 79 -15.33 4.63 -21.51
C GLY A 79 -14.62 3.41 -20.91
N GLY A 80 -14.57 3.27 -19.57
CA GLY A 80 -13.83 2.21 -18.88
C GLY A 80 -12.31 2.32 -19.03
N VAL A 81 -11.81 3.53 -19.34
CA VAL A 81 -10.37 3.81 -19.42
C VAL A 81 -9.77 3.96 -18.03
N ILE A 82 -10.55 4.54 -17.10
CA ILE A 82 -10.20 4.77 -15.69
C ILE A 82 -11.35 4.44 -14.74
#